data_AF-A0A2W6X705-F1
#
_entry.id   AF-A0A2W6X705-F1
#
_cell.length_a   1.000
_cell.length_b   1.000
_cell.length_c   1.000
_cell.angle_alpha   90.00
_cell.angle_beta   90.00
_cell.angle_gamma   90.00
#
_symmetry.space_group_name_H-M   'P 1'
#
loop_
_entity.id
_entity.type
_entity.pdbx_description
1 polymer ?
#
loop_
_entity_poly.entity_id
_entity_poly.type
_entity_poly.pdbx_seq_one_letter_code
_entity_poly.pdbx_strand_id
1 'polypeptide(L)'
;MINLRRLDLNLLVTLDVLLTEHNVTRAAERLNFSQPSVSVHLAKLRAIFDDPLLLPGPRGMRPTARAEELREPLRLALEALEQAVAPAAPFDPTQSRHTWRVAATDYAESAILLPILASLRR
;
A
#
# COMPACT_ATOMS: atom_id res chain seq x y z
N MET A 1 6.31 17.01 -16.40
CA MET A 1 6.37 16.97 -14.92
C MET A 1 5.02 16.54 -14.38
N ILE A 2 4.95 15.45 -13.61
CA ILE A 2 3.72 15.02 -12.94
C ILE A 2 3.39 16.08 -11.88
N ASN A 3 2.24 16.74 -12.02
CA ASN A 3 1.78 17.72 -11.05
C ASN A 3 0.94 17.01 -9.99
N LEU A 4 1.51 16.80 -8.81
CA LEU A 4 0.84 16.17 -7.66
C LEU A 4 -0.49 16.84 -7.30
N ARG A 5 -0.66 18.16 -7.56
CA ARG A 5 -1.94 18.86 -7.31
C ARG A 5 -3.07 18.45 -8.25
N ARG A 6 -2.75 17.82 -9.38
CA ARG A 6 -3.72 17.29 -10.35
C ARG A 6 -3.94 15.79 -10.20
N LEU A 7 -3.15 15.14 -9.35
CA LEU A 7 -3.23 13.70 -9.14
C LEU A 7 -4.25 13.43 -8.03
N ASP A 8 -5.39 12.87 -8.41
CA ASP A 8 -6.42 12.45 -7.46
C ASP A 8 -5.89 11.27 -6.63
N LEU A 9 -5.92 11.41 -5.30
CA LEU A 9 -5.49 10.37 -4.36
C LEU A 9 -6.27 9.06 -4.58
N ASN A 10 -7.54 9.14 -5.00
CA ASN A 10 -8.34 7.96 -5.30
C ASN A 10 -7.76 7.15 -6.47
N LEU A 11 -7.06 7.79 -7.41
CA LEU A 11 -6.37 7.08 -8.50
C LEU A 11 -5.19 6.28 -7.95
N LEU A 12 -4.44 6.83 -6.99
CA LEU A 12 -3.32 6.15 -6.35
C LEU A 12 -3.79 4.95 -5.52
N VAL A 13 -4.87 5.11 -4.75
CA VAL A 13 -5.51 3.99 -4.02
C VAL A 13 -6.03 2.93 -5.00
N THR A 14 -6.64 3.35 -6.11
CA THR A 14 -7.10 2.42 -7.15
C THR A 14 -5.94 1.64 -7.77
N LEU A 15 -4.81 2.31 -8.02
CA LEU A 15 -3.60 1.68 -8.56
C LEU A 15 -3.05 0.62 -7.59
N ASP A 16 -2.93 0.94 -6.30
CA ASP A 16 -2.43 -0.01 -5.28
C ASP A 16 -3.28 -1.30 -5.23
N VAL A 17 -4.61 -1.15 -5.22
CA VAL A 17 -5.52 -2.29 -5.24
C VAL A 17 -5.41 -3.08 -6.55
N LEU A 18 -5.32 -2.41 -7.70
CA LEU A 18 -5.16 -3.07 -9.00
C LEU A 18 -3.86 -3.88 -9.09
N LEU A 19 -2.76 -3.39 -8.52
CA LEU A 19 -1.47 -4.09 -8.47
C LEU A 19 -1.47 -5.23 -7.45
N THR A 20 -2.37 -5.21 -6.48
CA THR A 20 -2.56 -6.30 -5.51
C THR A 20 -3.45 -7.41 -6.08
N GLU A 21 -4.60 -7.05 -6.66
CA GLU A 21 -5.62 -8.01 -7.10
C GLU A 21 -5.35 -8.62 -8.48
N HIS A 22 -4.61 -7.91 -9.35
CA HIS A 22 -4.37 -8.30 -10.74
C HIS A 22 -5.66 -8.59 -11.53
N ASN A 23 -6.79 -8.02 -11.10
CA ASN A 23 -8.11 -8.24 -11.67
C ASN A 23 -8.99 -7.00 -11.44
N VAL A 24 -9.52 -6.44 -12.53
CA VAL A 24 -10.30 -5.19 -12.49
C VAL A 24 -11.62 -5.38 -11.73
N THR A 25 -12.27 -6.52 -11.87
CA THR A 25 -13.55 -6.82 -11.18
C THR A 25 -13.33 -6.96 -9.67
N ARG A 26 -12.32 -7.73 -9.25
CA ARG A 26 -11.99 -7.86 -7.82
C ARG A 26 -11.52 -6.54 -7.21
N ALA A 27 -10.76 -5.75 -7.96
CA ALA A 27 -10.38 -4.41 -7.52
C ALA A 27 -11.60 -3.51 -7.33
N ALA A 28 -12.59 -3.58 -8.23
CA ALA A 28 -13.84 -2.84 -8.10
C ALA A 28 -14.64 -3.26 -6.86
N GLU A 29 -14.76 -4.57 -6.61
CA GLU A 29 -15.38 -5.12 -5.39
C GLU A 29 -14.68 -4.61 -4.13
N ARG A 30 -13.33 -4.70 -4.07
CA ARG A 30 -12.53 -4.28 -2.91
C ARG A 30 -12.59 -2.77 -2.65
N LEU A 31 -12.72 -1.96 -3.70
CA LEU A 31 -12.86 -0.51 -3.62
C LEU A 31 -14.31 -0.04 -3.42
N ASN A 32 -15.29 -0.96 -3.40
CA ASN A 32 -16.72 -0.64 -3.44
C ASN A 32 -17.11 0.28 -4.63
N PHE A 33 -16.45 0.08 -5.78
CA PHE A 33 -16.73 0.79 -7.03
C PHE A 33 -17.38 -0.13 -8.05
N SER A 34 -17.99 0.46 -9.08
CA SER A 34 -18.37 -0.30 -10.26
C SER A 34 -17.12 -0.61 -11.11
N GLN A 35 -17.15 -1.75 -11.81
CA GLN A 35 -16.09 -2.14 -12.74
C GLN A 35 -15.81 -1.09 -13.84
N PRO A 36 -16.83 -0.39 -14.41
CA PRO A 36 -16.61 0.74 -15.31
C PRO A 36 -15.82 1.89 -14.66
N SER A 37 -16.10 2.23 -13.40
CA SER A 37 -15.36 3.29 -12.69
C SER A 37 -13.88 2.96 -12.53
N VAL A 38 -13.56 1.72 -12.13
CA VAL A 38 -12.16 1.27 -12.03
C VAL A 38 -11.47 1.26 -13.41
N SER A 39 -12.20 0.90 -14.47
CA SER A 39 -11.67 0.96 -15.84
C SER A 39 -11.32 2.38 -16.28
N VAL A 40 -12.16 3.37 -15.92
CA VAL A 40 -11.87 4.80 -16.15
C VAL A 40 -10.67 5.26 -15.34
N HIS A 41 -10.54 4.84 -14.09
CA HIS A 41 -9.36 5.15 -13.26
C HIS A 41 -8.09 4.57 -13.88
N LEU A 42 -8.11 3.31 -14.32
CA LEU A 42 -6.98 2.67 -15.01
C LEU A 42 -6.60 3.42 -16.29
N ALA A 43 -7.58 3.88 -17.08
CA ALA A 43 -7.31 4.68 -18.28
C ALA A 43 -6.62 6.02 -17.95
N LYS A 44 -7.07 6.72 -16.89
CA LYS A 44 -6.42 7.95 -16.41
C LYS A 44 -5.00 7.68 -15.91
N LEU A 45 -4.82 6.63 -15.12
CA LEU A 45 -3.51 6.21 -14.61
C LEU A 45 -2.54 5.90 -15.76
N ARG A 46 -2.98 5.20 -16.80
CA ARG A 46 -2.18 4.94 -18.00
C ARG A 46 -1.68 6.22 -18.66
N ALA A 47 -2.54 7.24 -18.77
CA ALA A 47 -2.15 8.53 -19.33
C ALA A 47 -1.19 9.32 -18.41
N ILE A 48 -1.31 9.19 -17.09
CA ILE A 48 -0.46 9.89 -16.11
C ILE A 48 0.96 9.30 -16.09
N PHE A 49 1.06 7.97 -16.11
CA PHE A 49 2.33 7.26 -16.02
C PHE A 49 2.96 6.97 -17.39
N ASP A 50 2.23 7.27 -18.47
CA ASP A 50 2.61 6.95 -19.85
C ASP A 50 2.99 5.46 -20.01
N ASP A 51 2.23 4.58 -19.34
CA ASP A 51 2.48 3.15 -19.27
C ASP A 51 1.15 2.38 -19.19
N PRO A 52 1.02 1.21 -19.86
CA PRO A 52 -0.20 0.39 -19.77
C PRO A 52 -0.54 -0.09 -18.35
N LEU A 53 0.44 -0.14 -17.45
CA LEU A 53 0.45 -0.59 -16.05
C LEU A 53 0.07 -2.05 -15.84
N LEU A 54 -1.01 -2.49 -16.48
CA LEU A 54 -1.55 -3.83 -16.46
C LEU A 54 -1.90 -4.26 -17.88
N LEU A 55 -1.36 -5.40 -18.30
CA LEU A 55 -1.59 -6.06 -19.58
C LEU A 55 -2.49 -7.29 -19.40
N PRO A 56 -3.33 -7.65 -20.38
CA PRO A 56 -4.07 -8.92 -20.34
C PRO A 56 -3.14 -10.13 -20.29
N GLY A 57 -3.47 -11.13 -19.47
CA GLY A 57 -2.72 -12.37 -19.35
C GLY A 57 -3.62 -13.59 -19.06
N PRO A 58 -3.06 -14.80 -19.01
CA PRO A 58 -3.84 -16.04 -18.94
C PRO A 58 -4.70 -16.20 -17.67
N ARG A 59 -4.33 -15.50 -16.58
CA ARG A 59 -4.99 -15.59 -15.27
C ARG A 59 -5.57 -14.24 -14.79
N GLY A 60 -5.84 -13.32 -15.73
CA GLY A 60 -6.31 -11.98 -15.42
C GLY A 60 -5.39 -10.93 -16.01
N MET A 61 -4.92 -10.00 -15.20
CA MET A 61 -4.00 -8.94 -15.62
C MET A 61 -2.59 -9.23 -15.12
N ARG A 62 -1.58 -8.81 -15.87
CA ARG A 62 -0.17 -8.86 -15.45
C ARG A 62 0.42 -7.46 -15.44
N PRO A 63 1.08 -7.05 -14.35
CA PRO A 63 1.74 -5.75 -14.29
C PRO A 63 2.88 -5.65 -15.31
N THR A 64 3.12 -4.43 -15.78
CA THR A 64 4.33 -4.06 -16.53
C THR A 64 5.54 -3.98 -15.60
N ALA A 65 6.75 -3.95 -16.14
CA ALA A 65 7.96 -3.74 -15.33
C ALA A 65 7.89 -2.40 -14.58
N ARG A 66 7.34 -1.36 -15.24
CA ARG A 66 7.13 -0.05 -14.63
C ARG A 66 6.14 -0.11 -13.47
N ALA A 67 5.03 -0.83 -13.62
CA ALA A 67 4.07 -1.02 -12.54
C ALA A 67 4.65 -1.78 -11.35
N GLU A 68 5.54 -2.75 -11.59
CA GLU A 68 6.26 -3.45 -10.52
C GLU A 68 7.18 -2.50 -9.74
N GLU A 69 7.96 -1.66 -10.43
CA GLU A 69 8.80 -0.63 -9.79
C GLU A 69 8.00 0.35 -8.94
N LEU A 70 6.75 0.61 -9.32
CA LEU A 70 5.88 1.56 -8.62
C LEU A 70 5.26 1.01 -7.33
N ARG A 71 5.20 -0.33 -7.15
CA ARG A 71 4.49 -0.92 -6.01
C ARG A 71 4.98 -0.42 -4.66
N GLU A 72 6.28 -0.59 -4.41
CA GLU A 72 6.85 -0.28 -3.09
C GLU A 72 6.84 1.24 -2.81
N PRO A 73 7.26 2.12 -3.75
CA PRO A 73 7.13 3.56 -3.55
C PRO A 73 5.69 4.04 -3.33
N LEU A 74 4.72 3.45 -4.05
CA LEU A 74 3.30 3.78 -3.90
C LEU A 74 2.78 3.38 -2.52
N ARG A 75 3.09 2.15 -2.07
CA ARG A 75 2.70 1.65 -0.76
C ARG A 75 3.22 2.55 0.36
N LEU A 76 4.51 2.88 0.33
CA LEU A 76 5.12 3.77 1.33
C LEU A 76 4.50 5.17 1.34
N ALA A 77 4.17 5.72 0.16
CA ALA A 77 3.53 7.03 0.07
C ALA A 77 2.10 7.02 0.64
N LEU A 78 1.32 5.96 0.38
CA LEU A 78 -0.02 5.81 0.92
C LEU A 78 0.00 5.61 2.44
N GLU A 79 0.95 4.82 2.97
CA GLU A 79 1.14 4.64 4.42
C GLU A 79 1.50 5.96 5.12
N ALA A 80 2.38 6.77 4.52
CA ALA A 80 2.75 8.08 5.07
C ALA A 80 1.55 9.05 5.06
N LEU A 81 0.73 9.02 4.01
CA LEU A 81 -0.50 9.82 3.94
C LEU A 81 -1.53 9.38 4.98
N GLU A 82 -1.72 8.07 5.14
CA GLU A 82 -2.62 7.51 6.16
C GLU A 82 -2.19 7.96 7.56
N GLN A 83 -0.90 7.88 7.88
CA GLN A 83 -0.36 8.38 9.15
C GLN A 83 -0.57 9.89 9.33
N ALA A 84 -0.45 10.67 8.27
CA ALA A 84 -0.61 12.13 8.34
C ALA A 84 -2.07 12.58 8.58
N VAL A 85 -3.05 11.79 8.13
CA VAL A 85 -4.48 12.08 8.33
C VAL A 85 -5.11 11.29 9.48
N ALA A 86 -4.40 10.32 10.03
CA ALA A 86 -4.85 9.55 11.17
C ALA A 86 -5.21 10.49 12.34
N PRO A 87 -6.37 10.29 12.99
CA PRO A 87 -6.70 11.03 14.19
C PRO A 87 -5.57 10.88 15.22
N ALA A 88 -5.29 11.94 15.98
CA ALA A 88 -4.42 11.84 17.15
C ALA A 88 -5.09 10.93 18.19
N ALA A 89 -4.88 9.63 18.06
CA ALA A 89 -5.32 8.64 19.04
C ALA A 89 -4.20 8.46 20.08
N PRO A 90 -4.54 8.37 21.38
CA PRO A 90 -3.57 7.89 22.35
C PRO A 90 -3.10 6.49 21.94
N PHE A 91 -1.81 6.21 22.10
CA PHE A 91 -1.24 4.92 21.77
C PHE A 91 -1.90 3.82 22.62
N ASP A 92 -2.65 2.93 21.97
CA ASP A 92 -3.20 1.72 22.58
C ASP A 92 -2.29 0.52 22.24
N PRO A 93 -1.50 0.00 23.20
CA PRO A 93 -0.61 -1.13 22.96
C PRO A 93 -1.38 -2.41 22.57
N THR A 94 -2.65 -2.55 22.94
CA THR A 94 -3.45 -3.75 22.65
C THR A 94 -3.93 -3.80 21.19
N GLN A 95 -3.98 -2.66 20.51
CA GLN A 95 -4.41 -2.54 19.12
C GLN A 95 -3.26 -2.24 18.15
N SER A 96 -2.04 -2.03 18.66
CA SER A 96 -0.90 -1.67 17.83
C SER A 96 -0.46 -2.82 16.92
N ARG A 97 -0.37 -2.54 15.61
CA ARG A 97 0.19 -3.44 14.59
C ARG A 97 1.58 -3.03 14.12
N HIS A 98 2.22 -2.08 14.81
CA HIS A 98 3.52 -1.57 14.41
C HIS A 98 4.62 -2.62 14.56
N THR A 99 5.45 -2.77 13.52
CA THR A 99 6.67 -3.56 13.59
C THR A 99 7.83 -2.65 14.00
N TRP A 100 8.37 -2.88 15.20
CA TRP A 100 9.55 -2.18 15.71
C TRP A 100 10.81 -2.97 15.35
N ARG A 101 11.76 -2.31 14.68
CA ARG A 101 13.08 -2.89 14.40
C ARG A 101 14.08 -2.30 15.39
N VAL A 102 14.69 -3.15 16.21
CA VAL A 102 15.65 -2.77 17.24
C VAL A 102 17.00 -3.36 16.91
N ALA A 103 18.04 -2.52 16.86
CA ALA A 103 19.42 -2.97 16.78
C ALA A 103 19.97 -3.11 18.21
N ALA A 104 20.54 -4.27 18.53
CA ALA A 104 21.10 -4.57 19.85
C ALA A 104 22.34 -5.46 19.72
N THR A 105 23.24 -5.34 20.69
CA THR A 105 24.32 -6.33 20.92
C THR A 105 23.73 -7.57 21.58
N ASP A 106 24.38 -8.73 21.43
CA ASP A 106 23.97 -10.02 22.02
C ASP A 106 23.61 -9.92 23.52
N TYR A 107 24.38 -9.14 24.28
CA TYR A 107 24.11 -8.92 25.70
C TYR A 107 22.78 -8.17 25.95
N ALA A 108 22.54 -7.07 25.25
CA ALA A 108 21.31 -6.30 25.36
C ALA A 108 20.07 -7.06 24.85
N GLU A 109 20.23 -7.90 23.82
CA GLU A 109 19.17 -8.81 23.37
C GLU A 109 18.75 -9.76 24.50
N SER A 110 19.72 -10.46 25.09
CA SER A 110 19.45 -11.47 26.12
C SER A 110 18.96 -10.88 27.44
N ALA A 111 19.56 -9.77 27.89
CA ALA A 111 19.26 -9.17 29.19
C ALA A 111 18.02 -8.26 29.19
N ILE A 112 17.60 -7.72 28.04
CA ILE A 112 16.56 -6.69 27.97
C ILE A 112 15.44 -7.08 27.00
N LEU A 113 15.76 -7.35 25.73
CA LEU A 113 14.73 -7.55 24.70
C LEU A 113 13.92 -8.83 24.93
N LEU A 114 14.56 -9.96 25.21
CA LEU A 114 13.86 -11.23 25.44
C LEU A 114 12.90 -11.17 26.65
N PRO A 115 13.30 -10.67 27.85
CA PRO A 115 12.38 -10.50 28.97
C PRO A 115 11.19 -9.58 28.66
N ILE A 116 11.43 -8.46 27.97
CA ILE A 116 10.37 -7.51 27.63
C ILE A 116 9.37 -8.15 26.66
N LEU A 117 9.85 -8.88 25.64
CA LEU A 117 8.97 -9.58 24.69
C LEU A 117 8.04 -10.57 25.37
N ALA A 118 8.50 -11.28 26.41
CA ALA A 118 7.66 -12.17 27.20
C ALA A 118 6.54 -11.42 27.93
N SER A 119 6.81 -10.20 28.40
CA SER A 119 5.81 -9.36 29.07
C SER A 119 4.77 -8.73 28.13
N LEU A 120 5.12 -8.57 26.83
CA LEU A 120 4.29 -7.98 25.79
C LEU A 120 3.34 -8.99 25.11
N ARG A 121 3.66 -10.29 25.12
CA ARG A 121 2.87 -11.37 24.49
C ARG A 121 1.67 -11.84 25.34
N ARG A 122 1.00 -10.94 26.07
CA ARG A 122 -0.20 -11.32 26.84
C ARG A 122 -1.36 -11.75 25.97
#